data_AF-A0A9J6FQT7-F1
#
_entry.id   AF-A0A9J6FQT7-F1
#
_cell.length_a   1.000
_cell.length_b   1.000
_cell.length_c   1.000
_cell.angle_alpha   90.00
_cell.angle_beta   90.00
_cell.angle_gamma   90.00
#
_symmetry.space_group_name_H-M   'P 1'
#
loop_
_entity.id
_entity.type
_entity.pdbx_description
1 polymer ?
#
loop_
_entity_poly.entity_id
_entity_poly.type
_entity_poly.pdbx_seq_one_letter_code
_entity_poly.pdbx_strand_id
1 'polypeptide(L)'
;MAPPASMERGTWKNQSSLQVMPSLHDSQRQFIEVLGASADNGTEVNINQLCERLTFDVISKTAFGIDTEVQKNPDNPFFQTAITVFPNITDETAYHIGRK
;
A
#
# COMPACT_ATOMS: atom_id res chain seq x y z
N MET A 1 -34.84 26.70 -9.00
CA MET A 1 -34.50 27.19 -7.65
C MET A 1 -33.80 26.05 -6.92
N ALA A 2 -32.51 26.19 -6.65
CA ALA A 2 -31.69 25.18 -6.00
C ALA A 2 -32.11 24.99 -4.53
N PRO A 3 -31.97 23.78 -3.95
CA PRO A 3 -32.39 23.52 -2.57
C PRO A 3 -31.57 24.31 -1.53
N PRO A 4 -32.18 24.63 -0.37
CA PRO A 4 -31.62 25.52 0.65
C PRO A 4 -30.52 24.89 1.52
N ALA A 5 -29.67 25.77 2.06
CA ALA A 5 -28.39 25.55 2.72
C ALA A 5 -28.40 24.79 4.07
N SER A 6 -29.43 24.02 4.39
CA SER A 6 -29.51 23.21 5.63
C SER A 6 -29.42 21.70 5.39
N MET A 7 -28.98 21.29 4.19
CA MET A 7 -28.90 19.90 3.78
C MET A 7 -27.49 19.52 3.29
N GLU A 8 -26.46 19.77 4.09
CA GLU A 8 -25.14 19.16 3.86
C GLU A 8 -25.01 17.89 4.71
N ARG A 9 -25.20 16.76 4.03
CA ARG A 9 -25.02 15.40 4.55
C ARG A 9 -23.65 15.25 5.21
N GLY A 10 -23.58 15.26 6.54
CA GLY A 10 -22.59 14.52 7.34
C GLY A 10 -21.10 14.65 6.96
N THR A 11 -20.67 15.82 6.50
CA THR A 11 -19.35 16.05 5.90
C THR A 11 -18.41 16.78 6.86
N TRP A 12 -17.43 16.07 7.47
CA TRP A 12 -16.10 16.65 7.74
C TRP A 12 -14.99 15.70 8.26
N LYS A 13 -15.23 14.43 8.62
CA LYS A 13 -14.14 13.54 9.10
C LYS A 13 -13.46 12.64 8.05
N ASN A 14 -14.00 12.54 6.84
CA ASN A 14 -13.59 11.52 5.84
C ASN A 14 -13.06 12.11 4.51
N GLN A 15 -12.74 13.40 4.44
CA GLN A 15 -12.25 14.00 3.18
C GLN A 15 -10.89 13.44 2.77
N SER A 16 -9.99 13.24 3.74
CA SER A 16 -8.70 12.58 3.54
C SER A 16 -8.85 11.09 3.21
N SER A 17 -9.77 10.38 3.86
CA SER A 17 -10.04 8.97 3.52
C SER A 17 -10.54 8.82 2.09
N LEU A 18 -11.37 9.74 1.59
CA LEU A 18 -11.85 9.70 0.20
C LEU A 18 -10.73 9.97 -0.82
N GLN A 19 -9.74 10.79 -0.47
CA GLN A 19 -8.61 11.08 -1.35
C GLN A 19 -7.61 9.91 -1.47
N VAL A 20 -7.48 9.08 -0.42
CA VAL A 20 -6.58 7.91 -0.44
C VAL A 20 -7.19 6.66 -1.07
N MET A 21 -8.52 6.56 -1.11
CA MET A 21 -9.21 5.36 -1.63
C MET A 21 -8.85 5.00 -3.08
N PRO A 22 -8.76 5.94 -4.05
CA PRO A 22 -8.38 5.60 -5.42
C PRO A 22 -6.98 4.95 -5.49
N SER A 23 -5.98 5.59 -4.89
CA SER A 23 -4.61 5.08 -4.86
C SER A 23 -4.48 3.74 -4.12
N LEU A 24 -5.24 3.56 -3.04
CA LEU A 24 -5.30 2.29 -2.31
C LEU A 24 -5.91 1.19 -3.19
N HIS A 25 -7.03 1.46 -3.85
CA HIS A 25 -7.69 0.50 -4.73
C HIS A 25 -6.80 0.12 -5.92
N ASP A 26 -6.09 1.08 -6.51
CA ASP A 26 -5.14 0.82 -7.60
C ASP A 26 -3.97 -0.05 -7.14
N SER A 27 -3.43 0.21 -5.94
CA SER A 27 -2.37 -0.60 -5.33
C SER A 27 -2.86 -2.01 -5.03
N GLN A 28 -4.09 -2.17 -4.54
CA GLN A 28 -4.71 -3.48 -4.29
C GLN A 28 -4.93 -4.26 -5.58
N ARG A 29 -5.41 -3.63 -6.66
CA ARG A 29 -5.57 -4.27 -7.96
C ARG A 29 -4.23 -4.82 -8.46
N GLN A 30 -3.18 -4.00 -8.40
CA GLN A 30 -1.84 -4.40 -8.80
C GLN A 30 -1.29 -5.58 -7.96
N PHE A 31 -1.60 -5.61 -6.66
CA PHE A 31 -1.21 -6.71 -5.78
C PHE A 31 -1.85 -8.03 -6.20
N ILE A 32 -3.16 -8.02 -6.50
CA ILE A 32 -3.88 -9.21 -6.96
C ILE A 32 -3.34 -9.67 -8.32
N GLU A 33 -2.97 -8.76 -9.22
CA GLU A 33 -2.34 -9.12 -10.50
C GLU A 33 -0.99 -9.82 -10.30
N VAL A 34 -0.11 -9.28 -9.45
CA VAL A 34 1.21 -9.88 -9.18
C VAL A 34 1.08 -11.23 -8.48
N LEU A 35 0.18 -11.33 -7.50
CA LEU A 35 -0.06 -12.58 -6.78
C LEU A 35 -0.72 -13.62 -7.69
N GLY A 36 -1.69 -13.22 -8.51
CA GLY A 36 -2.35 -14.07 -9.49
C GLY A 36 -1.36 -14.64 -10.52
N ALA A 37 -0.50 -13.79 -11.07
CA ALA A 37 0.56 -14.25 -11.98
C ALA A 37 1.52 -15.24 -11.31
N SER A 38 1.81 -15.08 -10.02
CA SER A 38 2.64 -16.03 -9.27
C SER A 38 1.91 -17.37 -9.07
N ALA A 39 0.61 -17.33 -8.74
CA ALA A 39 -0.23 -18.51 -8.55
C ALA A 39 -0.42 -19.30 -9.85
N ASP A 40 -0.70 -18.63 -10.97
CA ASP A 40 -0.88 -19.25 -12.29
C ASP A 40 0.37 -20.00 -12.74
N ASN A 41 1.55 -19.51 -12.36
CA ASN A 41 2.84 -20.13 -12.67
C ASN A 41 3.28 -21.18 -11.63
N GLY A 42 2.53 -21.36 -10.54
CA GLY A 42 2.91 -22.25 -9.44
C GLY A 42 4.17 -21.80 -8.69
N THR A 43 4.48 -20.50 -8.72
CA THR A 43 5.68 -19.93 -8.09
C THR A 43 5.46 -19.78 -6.60
N GLU A 44 6.37 -20.34 -5.79
CA GLU A 44 6.42 -20.08 -4.36
C GLU A 44 6.79 -18.61 -4.11
N VAL A 45 6.03 -17.94 -3.24
CA VAL A 45 6.24 -16.52 -2.92
C VAL A 45 6.35 -16.29 -1.43
N ASN A 46 7.24 -15.37 -1.05
CA ASN A 46 7.26 -14.83 0.29
C ASN A 46 6.15 -13.77 0.42
N ILE A 47 5.07 -14.10 1.15
CA ILE A 47 3.92 -13.21 1.31
C ILE A 47 4.27 -11.94 2.09
N ASN A 48 5.23 -11.99 3.03
CA ASN A 48 5.67 -10.82 3.77
C ASN A 48 6.27 -9.79 2.81
N GLN A 49 7.21 -10.22 1.96
CA GLN A 49 7.82 -9.34 0.95
C GLN A 49 6.79 -8.73 -0.01
N LEU A 50 5.77 -9.49 -0.40
CA LEU A 50 4.67 -8.98 -1.24
C LEU A 50 3.85 -7.92 -0.50
N CYS A 51 3.51 -8.17 0.77
CA CYS A 51 2.79 -7.22 1.62
C CYS A 51 3.61 -5.95 1.88
N GLU A 52 4.92 -6.05 2.08
CA GLU A 52 5.82 -4.90 2.23
C GLU A 52 5.76 -3.98 1.02
N ARG A 53 5.86 -4.56 -0.19
CA ARG A 53 5.76 -3.81 -1.44
C ARG A 53 4.38 -3.18 -1.60
N LEU A 54 3.30 -3.87 -1.23
CA LEU A 54 1.95 -3.30 -1.22
C LEU A 54 1.84 -2.12 -0.25
N THR A 55 2.29 -2.27 1.00
CA THR A 55 2.24 -1.19 2.00
C THR A 55 3.04 0.02 1.55
N PHE A 56 4.24 -0.20 0.99
CA PHE A 56 5.08 0.87 0.48
C PHE A 56 4.46 1.58 -0.73
N ASP A 57 3.85 0.83 -1.65
CA ASP A 57 3.15 1.39 -2.81
C ASP A 57 1.99 2.30 -2.39
N VAL A 58 1.17 1.84 -1.43
CA VAL A 58 0.06 2.63 -0.87
C VAL A 58 0.58 3.91 -0.25
N ILE A 59 1.60 3.87 0.62
CA ILE A 59 2.13 5.06 1.28
C ILE A 59 2.78 6.02 0.26
N SER A 60 3.52 5.49 -0.71
CA SER A 60 4.15 6.28 -1.76
C SER A 60 3.11 7.07 -2.57
N LYS A 61 2.04 6.41 -2.99
CA LYS A 61 0.96 7.07 -3.76
C LYS A 61 0.13 8.01 -2.91
N THR A 62 -0.23 7.62 -1.68
CA THR A 62 -1.19 8.38 -0.86
C THR A 62 -0.56 9.53 -0.07
N ALA A 63 0.64 9.35 0.49
CA ALA A 63 1.28 10.36 1.33
C ALA A 63 2.25 11.25 0.53
N PHE A 64 2.94 10.68 -0.46
CA PHE A 64 3.97 11.39 -1.22
C PHE A 64 3.54 11.72 -2.65
N GLY A 65 2.45 11.15 -3.16
CA GLY A 65 2.01 11.33 -4.54
C GLY A 65 2.96 10.72 -5.58
N ILE A 66 3.76 9.72 -5.19
CA ILE A 66 4.77 9.06 -6.02
C ILE A 66 4.28 7.67 -6.40
N ASP A 67 4.19 7.39 -7.70
CA ASP A 67 4.05 6.02 -8.19
C ASP A 67 5.44 5.40 -8.37
N THR A 68 5.72 4.37 -7.57
CA THR A 68 7.03 3.70 -7.54
C THR A 68 7.08 2.46 -8.41
N GLU A 69 5.90 1.94 -8.81
CA GLU A 69 5.72 0.62 -9.40
C GLU A 69 6.39 -0.51 -8.61
N VAL A 70 6.64 -0.32 -7.31
CA VAL A 70 7.49 -1.22 -6.49
C VAL A 70 6.97 -2.65 -6.46
N GLN A 71 5.65 -2.86 -6.57
CA GLN A 71 5.06 -4.19 -6.58
C GLN A 71 5.50 -5.03 -7.78
N LYS A 72 5.82 -4.39 -8.92
CA LYS A 72 6.34 -5.03 -10.14
C LYS A 72 7.85 -4.90 -10.27
N ASN A 73 8.42 -3.82 -9.74
CA ASN A 73 9.84 -3.51 -9.79
C ASN A 73 10.41 -3.29 -8.38
N PRO A 74 10.86 -4.35 -7.68
CA PRO A 74 11.39 -4.24 -6.32
C PRO A 74 12.68 -3.43 -6.24
N ASP A 75 13.38 -3.18 -7.35
CA ASP A 75 14.65 -2.43 -7.37
C ASP A 75 14.45 -0.90 -7.40
N ASN A 76 13.22 -0.42 -7.16
CA ASN A 76 12.95 1.01 -7.09
C ASN A 76 13.86 1.69 -6.03
N PRO A 77 14.66 2.71 -6.39
CA PRO A 77 15.61 3.34 -5.46
C PRO A 77 14.98 3.91 -4.20
N PHE A 78 13.74 4.40 -4.27
CA PHE A 78 13.02 4.94 -3.14
C PHE A 78 12.67 3.83 -2.14
N PHE A 79 12.21 2.69 -2.64
CA PHE A 79 11.95 1.51 -1.82
C PHE A 79 13.25 0.93 -1.23
N GLN A 80 14.28 0.76 -2.06
CA GLN A 80 15.59 0.23 -1.64
C GLN A 80 16.25 1.10 -0.55
N THR A 81 16.10 2.42 -0.65
CA THR A 81 16.56 3.33 0.40
C THR A 81 15.75 3.14 1.68
N ALA A 82 14.43 3.01 1.59
CA ALA A 82 13.56 2.84 2.75
C ALA A 82 13.88 1.55 3.52
N ILE A 83 14.06 0.41 2.84
CA ILE A 83 14.43 -0.85 3.50
C ILE A 83 15.83 -0.80 4.11
N THR A 84 16.75 -0.04 3.51
CA THR A 84 18.11 0.16 4.06
C THR A 84 18.07 0.98 5.35
N VAL A 85 17.24 2.02 5.40
CA VAL A 85 17.09 2.87 6.58
C VAL A 85 16.30 2.16 7.69
N PHE A 86 15.35 1.30 7.32
CA PHE A 86 14.43 0.63 8.23
C PHE A 86 14.46 -0.91 8.09
N PRO A 87 15.59 -1.57 8.38
CA PRO A 87 15.76 -3.00 8.12
C PRO A 87 14.82 -3.91 8.93
N ASN A 88 14.28 -3.41 10.05
CA ASN A 88 13.49 -4.21 10.99
C ASN A 88 11.97 -3.97 10.89
N ILE A 89 11.49 -3.13 9.97
CA ILE A 89 10.04 -2.91 9.80
C ILE A 89 9.35 -4.16 9.25
N THR A 90 10.11 -4.98 8.53
CA THR A 90 9.56 -6.09 7.76
C THR A 90 10.20 -7.44 8.06
N ASP A 91 11.31 -7.43 8.80
CA ASP A 91 11.98 -8.64 9.25
C ASP A 91 11.13 -9.42 10.27
N GLU A 92 11.22 -10.75 10.21
CA GLU A 92 10.51 -11.67 11.12
C GLU A 92 10.87 -11.41 12.60
N THR A 93 11.99 -10.76 12.88
CA THR A 93 12.40 -10.37 14.24
C THR A 93 11.37 -9.50 14.96
N ALA A 94 10.62 -8.66 14.25
CA ALA A 94 9.52 -7.87 14.83
C ALA A 94 8.40 -8.77 15.41
N TYR A 95 8.12 -9.90 14.76
CA TYR A 95 7.13 -10.87 15.24
C TYR A 95 7.62 -11.68 16.46
N HIS A 96 8.94 -11.83 16.63
CA HIS A 96 9.54 -12.53 17.76
C HIS A 96 9.66 -11.67 19.03
N ILE A 97 9.61 -10.34 18.93
CA ILE A 97 9.61 -9.43 20.09
C ILE A 97 8.29 -9.53 20.88
N GLY A 98 7.18 -9.91 20.24
CA GLY A 98 5.86 -10.03 20.86
C GLY A 98 5.57 -11.37 21.56
N ARG A 99 6.43 -12.38 21.39
CA ARG A 99 6.22 -13.72 21.97
C ARG A 99 7.23 -13.94 23.11
N LYS A 100 6.79 -13.68 24.34
CA LYS A 100 7.50 -14.08 25.56
C LYS A 100 7.56 -15.60 25.69
#